data_AF-A0A7S1Y457-F1
#
_entry.id   AF-A0A7S1Y457-F1
#
_cell.length_a   1.000
_cell.length_b   1.000
_cell.length_c   1.000
_cell.angle_alpha   90.00
_cell.angle_beta   90.00
_cell.angle_gamma   90.00
#
_symmetry.space_group_name_H-M   'P 1'
#
loop_
_entity.id
_entity.type
_entity.pdbx_description
1 polymer ?
#
loop_
_entity_poly.entity_id
_entity_poly.type
_entity_poly.pdbx_seq_one_letter_code
_entity_poly.pdbx_strand_id
1 'polypeptide(L)'
;CGACGHCSNEHDVDIQAQTASTLTSDSRVCAFRILWGGSAVVDRCLDRAIGFTEPCRNCWTENIQCTYQHCKFTCLKTMYLLGDKDTNEEDGTLNPCLQCDEKMCGPSFLECSGSNRRRLGIVSDIERDSTHEQCTGLDIDWNLFG
;
A
#
# COMPACT_ATOMS: atom_id res chain seq x y z
N CYS A 1 1.48 8.76 -11.64
CA CYS A 1 2.54 8.27 -10.73
C CYS A 1 3.77 9.16 -10.86
N GLY A 2 4.50 9.42 -9.77
CA GLY A 2 5.67 10.30 -9.75
C GLY A 2 6.98 9.65 -10.23
N ALA A 3 8.10 10.34 -9.96
CA ALA A 3 9.45 9.83 -10.21
C ALA A 3 9.77 8.56 -9.39
N CYS A 4 10.93 7.94 -9.64
CA CYS A 4 11.45 6.89 -8.76
C CYS A 4 11.59 7.42 -7.33
N GLY A 5 11.29 6.55 -6.36
CA GLY A 5 11.26 6.86 -4.94
C GLY A 5 11.98 5.78 -4.14
N HIS A 6 11.72 5.73 -2.83
CA HIS A 6 12.45 4.86 -1.92
C HIS A 6 12.24 3.36 -2.17
N CYS A 7 11.10 2.97 -2.76
CA CYS A 7 10.79 1.58 -3.11
C CYS A 7 11.17 1.20 -4.55
N SER A 8 11.92 2.05 -5.27
CA SER A 8 12.25 1.83 -6.69
C SER A 8 13.58 1.10 -6.93
N ASN A 9 14.21 0.54 -5.89
CA ASN A 9 15.40 -0.32 -6.04
C ASN A 9 14.99 -1.77 -6.35
N GLU A 10 15.92 -2.55 -6.89
CA GLU A 10 15.70 -3.94 -7.32
C GLU A 10 15.08 -4.81 -6.22
N HIS A 11 15.63 -4.77 -5.01
CA HIS A 11 15.15 -5.58 -3.87
C HIS A 11 13.69 -5.28 -3.51
N ASP A 12 13.31 -4.01 -3.40
CA ASP A 12 11.93 -3.65 -3.04
C ASP A 12 10.94 -3.91 -4.17
N VAL A 13 11.37 -3.75 -5.43
CA VAL A 13 10.57 -4.12 -6.60
C VAL A 13 10.31 -5.63 -6.62
N ASP A 14 11.33 -6.44 -6.34
CA ASP A 14 11.21 -7.89 -6.24
C ASP A 14 10.27 -8.32 -5.13
N ILE A 15 10.33 -7.66 -3.96
CA ILE A 15 9.38 -7.92 -2.86
C ILE A 15 7.95 -7.63 -3.30
N GLN A 16 7.69 -6.51 -3.99
CA GLN A 16 6.35 -6.18 -4.48
C GLN A 16 5.80 -7.26 -5.43
N ALA A 17 6.66 -7.90 -6.22
CA ALA A 17 6.29 -9.02 -7.08
C ALA A 17 6.07 -10.33 -6.30
N GLN A 18 6.98 -10.67 -5.38
CA GLN A 18 6.90 -11.90 -4.60
C GLN A 18 5.71 -11.92 -3.63
N THR A 19 5.33 -10.74 -3.12
CA THR A 19 4.22 -10.57 -2.16
C THR A 19 2.93 -10.10 -2.84
N ALA A 20 2.80 -10.30 -4.16
CA ALA A 20 1.66 -9.80 -4.95
C ALA A 20 0.28 -10.18 -4.36
N SER A 21 0.16 -11.34 -3.72
CA SER A 21 -1.08 -11.85 -3.11
C SER A 21 -1.18 -11.70 -1.59
N THR A 22 -0.13 -11.28 -0.88
CA THR A 22 -0.12 -11.24 0.59
C THR A 22 0.19 -9.86 1.16
N LEU A 23 0.81 -8.97 0.39
CA LEU A 23 1.30 -7.68 0.89
C LEU A 23 0.22 -6.85 1.57
N THR A 24 -1.03 -6.88 1.07
CA THR A 24 -2.11 -6.12 1.71
C THR A 24 -2.52 -6.73 3.04
N SER A 25 -2.65 -8.06 3.12
CA SER A 25 -2.98 -8.74 4.38
C SER A 25 -1.86 -8.54 5.42
N ASP A 26 -0.60 -8.74 5.03
CA ASP A 26 0.56 -8.60 5.90
C ASP A 26 0.71 -7.16 6.42
N SER A 27 0.60 -6.17 5.53
CA SER A 27 0.68 -4.76 5.91
C SER A 27 -0.51 -4.33 6.79
N ARG A 28 -1.72 -4.86 6.57
CA ARG A 28 -2.90 -4.60 7.41
C ARG A 28 -2.72 -5.14 8.83
N VAL A 29 -2.21 -6.35 8.98
CA VAL A 29 -1.86 -6.93 10.30
C VAL A 29 -0.86 -6.03 11.03
N CYS A 30 0.16 -5.53 10.31
CA CYS A 30 1.09 -4.56 10.88
C CYS A 30 0.44 -3.22 11.22
N ALA A 31 -0.46 -2.73 10.37
CA ALA A 31 -1.15 -1.46 10.56
C ALA A 31 -1.98 -1.45 11.85
N PHE A 32 -2.67 -2.55 12.17
CA PHE A 32 -3.42 -2.64 13.44
C PHE A 32 -2.54 -2.51 14.67
N ARG A 33 -1.24 -2.82 14.56
CA ARG A 33 -0.31 -2.66 15.68
C ARG A 33 -0.03 -1.23 16.08
N ILE A 34 -0.44 -0.25 15.26
CA ILE A 34 -0.36 1.16 15.62
C ILE A 34 -1.11 1.48 16.93
N LEU A 35 -2.16 0.71 17.25
CA LEU A 35 -2.95 0.86 18.47
C LEU A 35 -2.19 0.48 19.75
N TRP A 36 -1.14 -0.35 19.65
CA TRP A 36 -0.37 -0.86 20.81
C TRP A 36 1.01 -0.21 20.98
N GLY A 37 1.39 0.75 20.14
CA GLY A 37 2.66 1.45 20.30
C GLY A 37 3.08 2.36 19.16
N GLY A 38 2.13 2.85 18.36
CA GLY A 38 2.39 3.81 17.30
C GLY A 38 3.27 3.26 16.18
N SER A 39 3.83 4.18 15.40
CA SER A 39 4.60 3.88 14.18
C SER A 39 5.82 3.01 14.43
N ALA A 40 6.45 3.08 15.61
CA ALA A 40 7.61 2.26 15.93
C ALA A 40 7.30 0.76 16.01
N VAL A 41 6.09 0.37 16.43
CA VAL A 41 5.66 -1.04 16.43
C VAL A 41 5.26 -1.49 15.02
N VAL A 42 4.65 -0.61 14.24
CA VAL A 42 4.32 -0.85 12.83
C VAL A 42 5.58 -1.11 12.03
N ASP A 43 6.58 -0.23 12.16
CA ASP A 43 7.85 -0.32 11.44
C ASP A 43 8.54 -1.66 11.67
N ARG A 44 8.71 -2.07 12.94
CA ARG A 44 9.27 -3.38 13.29
C ARG A 44 8.44 -4.56 12.79
N CYS A 45 7.13 -4.39 12.64
CA CYS A 45 6.28 -5.43 12.07
C CYS A 45 6.53 -5.58 10.58
N LEU A 46 6.51 -4.47 9.83
CA LEU A 46 6.73 -4.47 8.38
C LEU A 46 8.12 -5.02 8.04
N ASP A 47 9.13 -4.64 8.83
CA ASP A 47 10.50 -5.14 8.70
C ASP A 47 10.56 -6.67 8.75
N ARG A 48 9.85 -7.28 9.72
CA ARG A 48 9.85 -8.73 9.94
C ARG A 48 8.93 -9.49 9.00
N ALA A 49 7.81 -8.89 8.60
CA ALA A 49 6.76 -9.56 7.83
C ALA A 49 7.01 -9.50 6.33
N ILE A 50 7.57 -8.39 5.82
CA ILE A 50 7.65 -8.11 4.39
C ILE A 50 9.10 -8.03 3.89
N GLY A 51 9.99 -7.41 4.68
CA GLY A 51 11.42 -7.35 4.37
C GLY A 51 11.85 -6.24 3.42
N PHE A 52 11.03 -5.19 3.26
CA PHE A 52 11.44 -3.98 2.52
C PHE A 52 12.71 -3.35 3.11
N THR A 53 13.49 -2.68 2.26
CA THR A 53 14.56 -1.80 2.75
C THR A 53 13.99 -0.74 3.68
N GLU A 54 14.80 -0.27 4.63
CA GLU A 54 14.38 0.75 5.60
C GLU A 54 13.76 2.00 4.95
N PRO A 55 14.35 2.61 3.89
CA PRO A 55 13.73 3.76 3.24
C PRO A 55 12.34 3.46 2.65
N CYS A 56 12.16 2.31 2.00
CA CYS A 56 10.85 1.93 1.46
C CYS A 56 9.84 1.63 2.58
N ARG A 57 10.27 0.90 3.61
CA ARG A 57 9.46 0.59 4.79
C ARG A 57 8.99 1.85 5.50
N ASN A 58 9.82 2.89 5.58
CA ASN A 58 9.41 4.18 6.15
C ASN A 58 8.23 4.79 5.41
N CYS A 59 8.19 4.74 4.07
CA CYS A 59 7.02 5.19 3.30
C CYS A 59 5.73 4.44 3.68
N TRP A 60 5.82 3.12 3.91
CA TRP A 60 4.68 2.32 4.36
C TRP A 60 4.25 2.67 5.79
N THR A 61 5.21 2.83 6.69
CA THR A 61 4.96 3.25 8.09
C THR A 61 4.28 4.63 8.12
N GLU A 62 4.74 5.58 7.32
CA GLU A 62 4.14 6.92 7.19
C GLU A 62 2.74 6.87 6.59
N ASN A 63 2.51 6.04 5.57
CA ASN A 63 1.17 5.84 5.01
C ASN A 63 0.20 5.28 6.06
N ILE A 64 0.62 4.26 6.81
CA ILE A 64 -0.19 3.68 7.90
C ILE A 64 -0.47 4.72 8.98
N GLN A 65 0.51 5.54 9.34
CA GLN A 65 0.33 6.61 10.33
C GLN A 65 -0.66 7.67 9.82
N CYS A 66 -0.56 8.08 8.56
CA CYS A 66 -1.52 8.97 7.92
C CYS A 66 -2.94 8.38 7.95
N THR A 67 -3.08 7.11 7.58
CA THR A 67 -4.37 6.39 7.57
C THR A 67 -4.95 6.24 8.97
N TYR A 68 -4.12 6.04 9.99
CA TYR A 68 -4.57 6.10 11.37
C TYR A 68 -5.05 7.50 11.78
N GLN A 69 -4.39 8.56 11.32
CA GLN A 69 -4.79 9.94 11.65
C GLN A 69 -6.10 10.35 10.97
N HIS A 70 -6.29 9.98 9.70
CA HIS A 70 -7.42 10.45 8.88
C HIS A 70 -8.56 9.45 8.73
N CYS A 71 -8.26 8.15 8.75
CA CYS A 71 -9.19 7.09 8.33
C CYS A 71 -9.52 6.08 9.45
N LYS A 72 -8.97 6.22 10.67
CA LYS A 72 -9.16 5.23 11.76
C LYS A 72 -10.61 4.83 12.00
N PHE A 73 -11.55 5.77 12.01
CA PHE A 73 -12.95 5.47 12.28
C PHE A 73 -13.58 4.68 11.14
N THR A 74 -13.28 5.05 9.90
CA THR A 74 -13.70 4.33 8.69
C THR A 74 -13.13 2.91 8.71
N CYS A 75 -11.84 2.75 8.97
CA CYS A 75 -11.17 1.45 8.98
C CYS A 75 -11.64 0.53 10.10
N LEU A 76 -11.83 1.04 11.32
CA LEU A 76 -12.40 0.24 12.42
C LEU A 76 -13.84 -0.17 12.13
N LYS A 77 -14.64 0.71 11.51
CA LYS A 77 -16.01 0.38 11.08
C LYS A 77 -16.00 -0.69 10.01
N THR A 78 -15.15 -0.58 8.98
CA THR A 78 -15.01 -1.60 7.94
C THR A 78 -14.66 -2.96 8.54
N MET A 79 -13.64 -3.02 9.41
CA MET A 79 -13.22 -4.28 10.03
C MET A 79 -14.29 -4.91 10.94
N TYR A 80 -14.93 -4.13 11.82
CA TYR A 80 -15.82 -4.71 12.84
C TYR A 80 -17.31 -4.78 12.45
N LEU A 81 -17.77 -3.92 11.53
CA LEU A 81 -19.21 -3.79 11.23
C LEU A 81 -19.60 -4.24 9.82
N LEU A 82 -18.67 -4.26 8.86
CA LEU A 82 -18.97 -4.61 7.47
C LEU A 82 -18.51 -6.02 7.07
N GLY A 83 -17.96 -6.78 8.02
CA GLY A 83 -17.25 -8.03 7.74
C GLY A 83 -15.85 -7.71 7.23
N ASP A 84 -14.84 -8.44 7.71
CA ASP A 84 -13.43 -8.17 7.45
C ASP A 84 -13.05 -8.49 5.99
N LYS A 85 -13.54 -7.68 5.05
CA LYS A 85 -13.12 -7.72 3.66
C LYS A 85 -11.76 -7.02 3.59
N ASP A 86 -10.71 -7.81 3.47
CA ASP A 86 -9.34 -7.32 3.48
C ASP A 86 -9.08 -6.31 2.35
N THR A 87 -9.78 -6.46 1.22
CA THR A 87 -9.51 -5.70 -0.02
C THR A 87 -10.76 -5.09 -0.65
N ASN A 88 -11.64 -5.89 -1.25
CA ASN A 88 -12.77 -5.41 -2.05
C ASN A 88 -14.14 -5.80 -1.49
N GLU A 89 -15.16 -5.01 -1.80
CA GLU A 89 -16.56 -5.36 -1.63
C GLU A 89 -17.01 -6.39 -2.68
N GLU A 90 -18.23 -6.94 -2.53
CA GLU A 90 -18.77 -7.96 -3.45
C GLU A 90 -19.00 -7.43 -4.88
N ASP A 91 -19.13 -6.12 -5.03
CA ASP A 91 -19.29 -5.44 -6.32
C ASP A 91 -17.95 -5.07 -6.97
N GLY A 92 -16.83 -5.51 -6.39
CA GLY A 92 -15.47 -5.23 -6.89
C GLY A 92 -14.95 -3.85 -6.49
N THR A 93 -15.72 -3.00 -5.81
CA THR A 93 -15.22 -1.72 -5.32
C THR A 93 -14.26 -1.90 -4.14
N LEU A 94 -13.36 -0.93 -3.93
CA LEU A 94 -12.49 -0.94 -2.74
C LEU A 94 -13.34 -0.88 -1.47
N ASN A 95 -12.94 -1.62 -0.45
CA ASN A 95 -13.56 -1.46 0.86
C ASN A 95 -13.40 0.01 1.35
N PRO A 96 -14.29 0.50 2.24
CA PRO A 96 -14.27 1.90 2.64
C PRO A 96 -12.97 2.36 3.32
N CYS A 97 -12.22 1.45 3.96
CA CYS A 97 -10.93 1.76 4.58
C CYS A 97 -9.87 2.08 3.51
N LEU A 98 -9.71 1.18 2.54
CA LEU A 98 -8.76 1.35 1.43
C LEU A 98 -9.12 2.55 0.57
N GLN A 99 -10.41 2.79 0.33
CA GLN A 99 -10.85 3.99 -0.39
C GLN A 99 -10.46 5.28 0.36
N CYS A 100 -10.54 5.29 1.69
CA CYS A 100 -10.11 6.42 2.50
C CYS A 100 -8.58 6.59 2.47
N ASP A 101 -7.83 5.50 2.64
CA ASP A 101 -6.37 5.47 2.56
C ASP A 101 -5.87 6.03 1.21
N GLU A 102 -6.40 5.53 0.09
CA GLU A 102 -6.01 5.99 -1.24
C GLU A 102 -6.34 7.46 -1.48
N LYS A 103 -7.45 7.95 -0.92
CA LYS A 103 -7.87 9.35 -1.07
C LYS A 103 -7.03 10.30 -0.22
N MET A 104 -6.74 9.93 1.02
CA MET A 104 -6.15 10.84 2.01
C MET A 104 -4.63 10.74 2.07
N CYS A 105 -4.09 9.54 1.88
CA CYS A 105 -2.69 9.20 2.13
C CYS A 105 -1.97 8.68 0.88
N GLY A 106 -2.73 8.19 -0.11
CA GLY A 106 -2.23 7.73 -1.40
C GLY A 106 -1.26 8.70 -2.10
N PRO A 107 -1.56 10.00 -2.24
CA PRO A 107 -0.66 10.94 -2.94
C PRO A 107 0.74 11.02 -2.32
N SER A 108 0.83 11.19 -1.00
CA SER A 108 2.13 11.25 -0.30
C SER A 108 2.85 9.90 -0.32
N PHE A 109 2.12 8.80 -0.19
CA PHE A 109 2.71 7.46 -0.31
C PHE A 109 3.29 7.22 -1.71
N LEU A 110 2.59 7.64 -2.78
CA LEU A 110 3.06 7.52 -4.15
C LEU A 110 4.32 8.34 -4.41
N GLU A 111 4.40 9.54 -3.84
CA GLU A 111 5.58 10.40 -3.92
C GLU A 111 6.78 9.78 -3.19
N CYS A 112 6.58 9.26 -1.98
CA CYS A 112 7.64 8.64 -1.19
C CYS A 112 8.13 7.31 -1.79
N SER A 113 7.20 6.39 -2.08
CA SER A 113 7.53 5.04 -2.53
C SER A 113 8.08 5.03 -3.96
N GLY A 114 7.50 5.84 -4.85
CA GLY A 114 7.81 5.88 -6.28
C GLY A 114 7.40 4.61 -7.05
N SER A 115 7.63 3.42 -6.50
CA SER A 115 7.21 2.13 -7.06
C SER A 115 6.22 1.43 -6.14
N ASN A 116 5.18 0.86 -6.75
CA ASN A 116 4.21 -0.02 -6.13
C ASN A 116 3.74 -1.05 -7.16
N ARG A 117 2.99 -2.08 -6.72
CA ARG A 117 2.46 -3.14 -7.58
C ARG A 117 1.77 -2.60 -8.85
N ARG A 118 1.03 -1.49 -8.76
CA ARG A 118 0.36 -0.86 -9.91
C ARG A 118 1.34 -0.34 -10.95
N ARG A 119 2.38 0.40 -10.52
CA ARG A 119 3.42 0.93 -11.44
C ARG A 119 4.22 -0.18 -12.11
N LEU A 120 4.33 -1.33 -11.45
CA LEU A 120 5.05 -2.50 -11.93
C LEU A 120 4.17 -3.41 -12.83
N GLY A 121 2.90 -3.08 -13.05
CA GLY A 121 1.97 -3.93 -13.80
C GLY A 121 1.64 -5.25 -13.11
N ILE A 122 1.85 -5.33 -11.79
CA ILE A 122 1.60 -6.53 -11.00
C ILE A 122 0.13 -6.54 -10.58
N VAL A 123 -0.62 -7.52 -11.07
CA VAL A 123 -1.98 -7.81 -10.58
C VAL A 123 -1.87 -8.30 -9.14
N SER A 124 -2.60 -7.65 -8.24
CA SER A 124 -2.52 -7.91 -6.80
C SER A 124 -3.85 -8.39 -6.23
N ASP A 125 -3.84 -8.80 -4.96
CA ASP A 125 -4.99 -9.10 -4.11
C ASP A 125 -6.06 -8.00 -3.97
N ILE A 126 -5.81 -6.78 -4.46
CA ILE A 126 -6.77 -5.69 -4.48
C ILE A 126 -7.18 -5.41 -5.93
N GLU A 127 -8.43 -5.71 -6.25
CA GLU A 127 -9.03 -5.38 -7.53
C GLU A 127 -9.31 -3.87 -7.59
N ARG A 128 -8.97 -3.22 -8.71
CA ARG A 128 -9.26 -1.79 -8.92
C ARG A 128 -9.81 -1.59 -10.31
N ASP A 129 -10.81 -0.73 -10.41
CA ASP A 129 -11.28 -0.27 -11.71
C ASP A 129 -10.27 0.72 -12.31
N SER A 130 -9.82 0.42 -13.52
CA SER A 130 -9.00 1.27 -14.39
C SER A 130 -9.44 2.75 -14.45
N THR A 131 -10.73 3.05 -14.28
CA THR A 131 -11.25 4.42 -14.32
C THR A 131 -10.93 5.26 -13.07
N HIS A 132 -10.64 4.61 -11.94
CA HIS A 132 -10.30 5.24 -10.67
C HIS A 132 -8.81 5.08 -10.31
N GLU A 133 -8.01 4.59 -11.25
CA GLU A 133 -6.58 4.41 -11.05
C GLU A 133 -5.86 5.76 -10.97
N GLN A 134 -5.23 6.02 -9.83
CA GLN A 134 -4.30 7.15 -9.65
C GLN A 134 -3.01 7.03 -10.50
N CYS A 135 -2.86 5.88 -11.15
CA CYS A 135 -1.68 5.45 -11.88
C CYS A 135 -2.09 4.82 -13.21
N THR A 136 -2.60 5.63 -14.13
CA THR A 136 -2.65 5.22 -15.53
C THR A 136 -1.20 5.09 -16.03
N GLY A 137 -0.89 3.97 -16.69
CA GLY A 137 0.48 3.53 -16.99
C GLY A 137 1.43 4.66 -17.40
N LEU A 138 2.62 4.68 -16.79
CA LEU A 138 3.71 5.46 -17.35
C LEU A 138 4.25 4.67 -18.54
N ASP A 139 4.10 5.23 -19.75
CA ASP A 139 4.81 4.84 -20.97
C ASP A 139 6.34 5.00 -20.77
N ILE A 140 6.95 4.20 -19.90
CA ILE A 140 8.40 4.10 -19.80
C ILE A 140 8.79 2.93 -20.70
N ASP A 141 9.22 3.28 -21.91
CA ASP A 141 9.88 2.34 -22.81
C ASP A 141 11.24 1.95 -22.20
N TRP A 142 11.28 0.78 -21.55
CA TRP A 142 12.48 0.20 -20.97
C TRP A 142 13.56 -0.15 -22.02
N ASN A 143 13.27 -0.06 -23.33
CA ASN A 143 14.28 -0.19 -24.39
C ASN A 143 15.16 1.07 -24.55
N LEU A 144 14.86 2.18 -23.86
CA LEU A 144 15.64 3.42 -23.93
C LEU A 144 16.80 3.50 -22.93
N PHE A 145 16.95 2.52 -22.04
CA PHE A 145 18.03 2.44 -21.05
C PHE A 145 18.90 1.17 -21.20
N GLY A 146 19.16 0.77 -22.44
CA GLY A 146 20.12 -0.27 -22.78
C GLY A 146 21.57 0.10 -22.46
#